data_AF-Q84BX8-F1
#
_entry.id   AF-Q84BX8-F1
#
_cell.length_a   1.000
_cell.length_b   1.000
_cell.length_c   1.000
_cell.angle_alpha   90.00
_cell.angle_beta   90.00
_cell.angle_gamma   90.00
#
_symmetry.space_group_name_H-M   'P 1'
#
loop_
_entity.id
_entity.type
_entity.pdbx_description
1 polymer ?
#
loop_
_entity_poly.entity_id
_entity_poly.type
_entity_poly.pdbx_seq_one_letter_code
_entity_poly.pdbx_strand_id
1 'polypeptide(L)'
;STLIKLIAGLYFPTHGNIRIGVQMLDDASLTEYRRQIGLFDQDVALFSSDIAENIRYSRPSATNEDVEIASQRAGLYEMVCNLPQGFRTPVNNGGAILPAGQRQLIALARAQLANAHILLLDEATSCLDRTSEERLMSSLTDVVHAGKHSALIVAHRLTTAQRCDLIAVIDKG
;
A
#
# COMPACT_ATOMS: atom_id res chain seq x y z
N SER A 1 -2.19 -14.01 -4.80
CA SER A 1 -3.03 -14.23 -6.01
C SER A 1 -2.27 -13.94 -7.33
N THR A 2 -2.61 -14.52 -8.50
CA THR A 2 -1.92 -14.24 -9.80
C THR A 2 -2.31 -12.90 -10.42
N LEU A 3 -3.55 -12.45 -10.20
CA LEU A 3 -4.08 -11.20 -10.76
C LEU A 3 -3.25 -9.98 -10.32
N ILE A 4 -2.98 -9.85 -9.01
CA ILE A 4 -2.18 -8.74 -8.49
C ILE A 4 -0.75 -8.77 -9.05
N LYS A 5 -0.14 -9.96 -9.19
CA LYS A 5 1.22 -10.08 -9.74
C LYS A 5 1.29 -9.62 -11.20
N LEU A 6 0.26 -9.92 -11.99
CA LEU A 6 0.14 -9.43 -13.36
C LEU A 6 -0.08 -7.91 -13.40
N ILE A 7 -1.01 -7.38 -12.60
CA ILE A 7 -1.28 -5.93 -12.57
C ILE A 7 -0.09 -5.16 -12.00
N ALA A 8 0.69 -5.71 -11.06
CA ALA A 8 1.92 -5.10 -10.57
C ALA A 8 3.08 -5.16 -11.59
N GLY A 9 2.87 -5.80 -12.73
CA GLY A 9 3.88 -6.00 -13.77
C GLY A 9 5.03 -6.91 -13.32
N LEU A 10 4.80 -7.84 -12.38
CA LEU A 10 5.80 -8.85 -12.00
C LEU A 10 5.89 -9.97 -13.04
N TYR A 11 4.81 -10.18 -13.80
CA TYR A 11 4.73 -11.07 -14.95
C TYR A 11 3.94 -10.39 -16.07
N PHE A 12 4.15 -10.85 -17.30
CA PHE A 12 3.37 -10.43 -18.46
C PHE A 12 2.29 -11.47 -18.79
N PRO A 13 1.11 -11.03 -19.26
CA PRO A 13 0.08 -11.96 -19.71
C PRO A 13 0.56 -12.72 -20.96
N THR A 14 0.22 -14.00 -21.07
CA THR A 14 0.52 -14.79 -22.28
C THR A 14 -0.32 -14.35 -23.48
N HIS A 15 -1.55 -13.90 -23.23
CA HIS A 15 -2.48 -13.37 -24.23
C HIS A 15 -3.24 -12.17 -23.65
N GLY A 16 -3.63 -11.24 -24.51
CA GLY A 16 -4.29 -10.00 -24.10
C GLY A 16 -3.32 -9.01 -23.46
N ASN A 17 -3.86 -7.97 -22.85
CA ASN A 17 -3.08 -6.82 -22.43
C ASN A 17 -3.64 -6.22 -21.13
N ILE A 18 -2.77 -5.61 -20.32
CA ILE A 18 -3.14 -4.93 -19.08
C ILE A 18 -2.78 -3.45 -19.24
N ARG A 19 -3.67 -2.55 -18.76
CA ARG A 19 -3.43 -1.11 -18.79
C ARG A 19 -3.99 -0.40 -17.57
N ILE A 20 -3.34 0.69 -17.18
CA ILE A 20 -3.83 1.66 -16.19
C ILE A 20 -4.03 2.97 -16.93
N GLY A 21 -5.30 3.38 -17.08
CA GLY A 21 -5.66 4.51 -17.93
C GLY A 21 -5.20 4.28 -19.38
N VAL A 22 -4.27 5.13 -19.83
CA VAL A 22 -3.66 5.08 -21.17
C VAL A 22 -2.33 4.33 -21.21
N GLN A 23 -1.75 3.98 -20.06
CA GLN A 23 -0.47 3.28 -19.99
C GLN A 23 -0.66 1.78 -20.04
N MET A 24 -0.02 1.14 -21.01
CA MET A 24 0.00 -0.31 -21.16
C MET A 24 1.13 -0.91 -20.32
N LEU A 25 0.93 -2.13 -19.84
CA LEU A 25 2.01 -2.93 -19.28
C LEU A 25 2.86 -3.47 -20.43
N ASP A 26 4.03 -2.86 -20.63
CA ASP A 26 5.07 -3.31 -21.56
C ASP A 26 6.47 -3.09 -20.96
N ASP A 27 7.49 -3.72 -21.56
CA ASP A 27 8.87 -3.62 -21.07
C ASP A 27 9.43 -2.19 -21.17
N ALA A 28 9.04 -1.42 -22.18
CA ALA A 28 9.58 -0.09 -22.44
C ALA A 28 9.11 0.96 -21.41
N SER A 29 7.92 0.77 -20.85
CA SER A 29 7.28 1.71 -19.92
C SER A 29 7.14 1.17 -18.49
N LEU A 30 7.66 -0.02 -18.19
CA LEU A 30 7.46 -0.73 -16.92
C LEU A 30 7.74 0.12 -15.68
N THR A 31 8.80 0.95 -15.69
CA THR A 31 9.14 1.84 -14.58
C THR A 31 8.05 2.88 -14.34
N GLU A 32 7.54 3.51 -15.40
CA GLU A 32 6.51 4.53 -15.29
C GLU A 32 5.14 3.90 -14.96
N TYR A 33 4.85 2.73 -15.54
CA TYR A 33 3.69 1.93 -15.21
C TYR A 33 3.66 1.61 -13.69
N ARG A 34 4.78 1.13 -13.13
CA ARG A 34 4.88 0.80 -11.70
C ARG A 34 4.81 2.01 -10.77
N ARG A 35 5.19 3.22 -11.22
CA ARG A 35 5.01 4.45 -10.42
C ARG A 35 3.54 4.75 -10.12
N GLN A 36 2.62 4.28 -10.96
CA GLN A 36 1.19 4.41 -10.72
C GLN A 36 0.66 3.42 -9.68
N ILE A 37 1.47 2.48 -9.20
CA ILE A 37 1.01 1.35 -8.39
C ILE A 37 1.62 1.40 -6.99
N GLY A 38 0.77 1.33 -5.97
CA GLY A 38 1.14 1.03 -4.59
C GLY A 38 0.77 -0.42 -4.28
N LEU A 39 1.76 -1.29 -4.13
CA LEU A 39 1.55 -2.70 -3.78
C LEU A 39 1.64 -2.91 -2.26
N PHE A 40 0.64 -3.58 -1.72
CA PHE A 40 0.51 -3.94 -0.31
C PHE A 40 0.45 -5.45 -0.22
N ASP A 41 1.56 -6.03 0.18
CA ASP A 41 1.68 -7.46 0.44
C ASP A 41 1.27 -7.78 1.88
N GLN A 42 1.00 -9.05 2.17
CA GLN A 42 0.70 -9.55 3.52
C GLN A 42 1.83 -9.20 4.50
N ASP A 43 3.08 -9.32 4.05
CA ASP A 43 4.27 -8.97 4.82
C ASP A 43 4.98 -7.75 4.25
N VAL A 44 4.71 -6.59 4.86
CA VAL A 44 5.44 -5.37 4.54
C VAL A 44 6.86 -5.47 5.09
N ALA A 45 7.83 -5.46 4.19
CA ALA A 45 9.24 -5.36 4.50
C ALA A 45 9.65 -3.90 4.72
N LEU A 46 10.28 -3.64 5.87
CA LEU A 46 10.88 -2.34 6.20
C LEU A 46 12.40 -2.41 6.18
N PHE A 47 13.05 -1.36 5.71
CA PHE A 47 14.49 -1.23 5.69
C PHE A 47 15.03 -0.97 7.10
N SER A 48 16.27 -1.43 7.33
CA SER A 48 17.02 -1.11 8.55
C SER A 48 17.45 0.37 8.55
N SER A 49 16.53 1.25 8.94
CA SER A 49 16.64 2.71 8.99
C SER A 49 15.57 3.26 9.94
N ASP A 50 15.31 4.56 10.00
CA ASP A 50 14.18 5.09 10.78
C ASP A 50 12.83 5.03 10.03
N ILE A 51 11.73 5.34 10.74
CA ILE A 51 10.38 5.35 10.17
C ILE A 51 10.27 6.38 9.04
N ALA A 52 10.85 7.58 9.20
CA ALA A 52 10.82 8.61 8.18
C ALA A 52 11.47 8.15 6.87
N GLU A 53 12.66 7.56 6.94
CA GLU A 53 13.37 7.03 5.77
C GLU A 53 12.65 5.85 5.14
N ASN A 54 12.01 5.01 5.96
CA ASN A 54 11.14 3.96 5.45
C ASN A 54 9.98 4.53 4.63
N ILE A 55 9.34 5.62 5.06
CA ILE A 55 8.25 6.27 4.30
C ILE A 55 8.80 7.00 3.07
N ARG A 56 9.88 7.77 3.24
CA ARG A 56 10.58 8.54 2.20
C ARG A 56 11.14 7.69 1.08
N TYR A 57 11.35 6.39 1.31
CA TYR A 57 11.85 5.44 0.31
C TYR A 57 11.15 5.56 -1.06
N SER A 58 9.84 5.81 -1.09
CA SER A 58 9.09 5.93 -2.35
C SER A 58 9.33 7.23 -3.11
N ARG A 59 9.83 8.28 -2.43
CA ARG A 59 10.21 9.56 -3.01
C ARG A 59 11.37 10.19 -2.22
N PRO A 60 12.64 9.84 -2.52
CA PRO A 60 13.80 10.29 -1.76
C PRO A 60 13.97 11.82 -1.64
N SER A 61 13.41 12.58 -2.58
CA SER A 61 13.41 14.04 -2.56
C SER A 61 12.35 14.67 -1.64
N ALA A 62 11.49 13.86 -1.01
CA ALA A 62 10.42 14.35 -0.13
C ALA A 62 10.97 15.00 1.15
N THR A 63 10.37 16.12 1.55
CA THR A 63 10.74 16.82 2.78
C THR A 63 10.26 16.06 4.03
N ASN A 64 10.63 16.50 5.23
CA ASN A 64 10.05 15.94 6.46
C ASN A 64 8.54 16.24 6.55
N GLU A 65 8.12 17.42 6.10
CA GLU A 65 6.72 17.83 6.05
C GLU A 65 5.90 16.91 5.14
N ASP A 66 6.43 16.56 3.97
CA ASP A 66 5.79 15.59 3.06
C ASP A 66 5.57 14.22 3.74
N VAL A 67 6.57 13.75 4.51
CA VAL A 67 6.51 12.48 5.25
C VAL A 67 5.46 12.54 6.35
N GLU A 68 5.38 13.66 7.08
CA GLU A 68 4.36 13.88 8.10
C GLU A 68 2.95 13.92 7.49
N ILE A 69 2.74 14.65 6.40
CA ILE A 69 1.46 14.71 5.69
C ILE A 69 1.05 13.32 5.19
N ALA A 70 1.97 12.57 4.58
CA ALA A 70 1.71 11.20 4.13
C ALA A 70 1.31 10.28 5.31
N SER A 71 1.96 10.46 6.46
CA SER A 71 1.64 9.70 7.68
C SER A 71 0.29 10.07 8.28
N GLN A 72 -0.12 11.33 8.20
CA GLN A 72 -1.45 11.77 8.64
C GLN A 72 -2.54 11.14 7.76
N ARG A 73 -2.38 11.22 6.43
CA ARG A 73 -3.31 10.61 5.48
C ARG A 73 -3.41 9.09 5.63
N ALA A 74 -2.31 8.45 6.00
CA ALA A 74 -2.28 7.02 6.27
C ALA A 74 -2.77 6.63 7.68
N GLY A 75 -3.18 7.57 8.54
CA GLY A 75 -3.60 7.26 9.92
C GLY A 75 -2.46 6.78 10.83
N LEU A 76 -1.22 7.05 10.45
CA LEU A 76 0.00 6.63 11.15
C LEU A 76 0.55 7.70 12.11
N TYR A 77 0.24 8.98 11.85
CA TYR A 77 0.89 10.12 12.51
C TYR A 77 0.82 10.08 14.03
N GLU A 78 -0.37 9.97 14.63
CA GLU A 78 -0.53 9.94 16.09
C GLU A 78 0.26 8.79 16.73
N MET A 79 0.25 7.62 16.09
CA MET A 79 0.98 6.46 16.57
C MET A 79 2.49 6.71 16.56
N VAL A 80 3.02 7.35 15.51
CA VAL A 80 4.44 7.71 15.42
C VAL A 80 4.80 8.79 16.43
N CYS A 81 3.98 9.83 16.59
CA CYS A 81 4.19 10.90 17.57
C CYS A 81 4.24 10.40 19.02
N ASN A 82 3.56 9.28 19.32
CA ASN A 82 3.58 8.65 20.64
C ASN A 82 4.82 7.79 20.90
N LEU A 83 5.66 7.54 19.89
CA LEU A 83 6.94 6.84 20.08
C LEU A 83 7.98 7.79 20.69
N PRO A 84 8.88 7.32 21.59
CA PRO A 84 9.89 8.16 22.24
C PRO A 84 10.81 8.91 21.27
N GLN A 85 11.05 8.34 20.09
CA GLN A 85 11.91 8.94 19.05
C GLN A 85 11.12 9.44 17.84
N GLY A 86 9.78 9.40 17.89
CA GLY A 86 8.93 9.83 16.80
C GLY A 86 9.27 9.14 15.48
N PHE A 87 9.35 9.94 14.42
CA PHE A 87 9.76 9.52 13.08
C PHE A 87 11.20 8.99 12.99
N ARG A 88 12.05 9.34 13.96
CA ARG A 88 13.44 8.84 14.04
C ARG A 88 13.54 7.49 14.74
N THR A 89 12.41 6.89 15.13
CA THR A 89 12.42 5.56 15.75
C THR A 89 13.07 4.55 14.81
N PRO A 90 14.13 3.84 15.26
CA PRO A 90 14.83 2.89 14.41
C PRO A 90 13.95 1.68 14.12
N VAL A 91 13.96 1.26 12.87
CA VAL A 91 13.36 0.05 12.35
C VAL A 91 14.51 -0.88 11.95
N ASN A 92 14.48 -2.13 12.43
CA ASN A 92 15.48 -3.14 12.14
C ASN A 92 14.77 -4.47 11.82
N ASN A 93 15.50 -5.42 11.22
CA ASN A 93 15.01 -6.78 10.96
C ASN A 93 13.66 -6.81 10.22
N GLY A 94 13.51 -6.02 9.15
CA GLY A 94 12.25 -5.96 8.41
C GLY A 94 11.12 -5.23 9.13
N GLY A 95 11.37 -4.64 10.31
CA GLY A 95 10.35 -4.06 11.17
C GLY A 95 9.65 -5.08 12.06
N ALA A 96 10.26 -6.23 12.36
CA ALA A 96 9.66 -7.31 13.15
C ALA A 96 9.12 -6.89 14.53
N ILE A 97 9.62 -5.80 15.10
CA ILE A 97 9.16 -5.26 16.40
C ILE A 97 7.84 -4.49 16.25
N LEU A 98 7.53 -4.00 15.04
CA LEU A 98 6.29 -3.26 14.77
C LEU A 98 5.14 -4.25 14.51
N PRO A 99 3.99 -4.08 15.20
CA PRO A 99 2.75 -4.77 14.86
C PRO A 99 2.45 -4.73 13.37
N ALA A 100 1.91 -5.81 12.83
CA ALA A 100 1.60 -5.93 11.39
C ALA A 100 0.74 -4.75 10.88
N GLY A 101 -0.24 -4.30 11.68
CA GLY A 101 -1.07 -3.13 11.34
C GLY A 101 -0.26 -1.85 11.15
N GLN A 102 0.75 -1.62 11.99
CA GLN A 102 1.62 -0.44 11.84
C GLN A 102 2.51 -0.54 10.60
N ARG A 103 3.03 -1.73 10.30
CA ARG A 103 3.78 -1.96 9.06
C ARG A 103 2.92 -1.69 7.82
N GLN A 104 1.64 -2.10 7.84
CA GLN A 104 0.69 -1.80 6.78
C GLN A 104 0.39 -0.30 6.64
N LEU A 105 0.24 0.43 7.75
CA LEU A 105 0.06 1.89 7.70
C LEU A 105 1.33 2.60 7.17
N ILE A 106 2.53 2.08 7.45
CA ILE A 106 3.78 2.57 6.83
C ILE A 106 3.78 2.31 5.32
N ALA A 107 3.34 1.14 4.85
CA ALA A 107 3.15 0.88 3.42
C ALA A 107 2.13 1.85 2.80
N LEU A 108 1.06 2.19 3.52
CA LEU A 108 0.08 3.17 3.06
C LEU A 108 0.68 4.56 2.94
N ALA A 109 1.47 4.99 3.94
CA ALA A 109 2.20 6.24 3.89
C ALA A 109 3.19 6.29 2.70
N ARG A 110 3.89 5.18 2.41
CA ARG A 110 4.76 5.07 1.21
C ARG A 110 3.98 5.27 -0.08
N ALA A 111 2.83 4.62 -0.22
CA ALA A 111 1.99 4.72 -1.42
C ALA A 111 1.40 6.13 -1.59
N GLN A 112 1.00 6.76 -0.48
CA GLN A 112 0.56 8.16 -0.45
C GLN A 112 1.66 9.11 -0.89
N LEU A 113 2.88 8.94 -0.37
CA LEU A 113 4.02 9.79 -0.73
C LEU A 113 4.45 9.61 -2.19
N ALA A 114 4.35 8.38 -2.70
CA ALA A 114 4.57 8.05 -4.12
C ALA A 114 3.53 8.67 -5.05
N ASN A 115 2.38 9.11 -4.51
CA ASN A 115 1.20 9.51 -5.26
C ASN A 115 0.71 8.41 -6.22
N ALA A 116 0.73 7.15 -5.78
CA ALA A 116 0.29 6.01 -6.58
C ALA A 116 -1.21 6.09 -6.89
N HIS A 117 -1.60 5.95 -8.16
CA HIS A 117 -3.00 6.02 -8.59
C HIS A 117 -3.80 4.75 -8.23
N ILE A 118 -3.16 3.59 -8.31
CA ILE A 118 -3.78 2.29 -8.07
C ILE A 118 -3.14 1.66 -6.83
N LEU A 119 -3.96 1.29 -5.84
CA LEU A 119 -3.52 0.58 -4.64
C LEU A 119 -3.91 -0.90 -4.80
N LEU A 120 -2.93 -1.81 -4.76
CA LEU A 120 -3.16 -3.25 -4.89
C LEU A 120 -2.93 -3.92 -3.54
N LEU A 121 -3.95 -4.55 -2.99
CA LEU A 121 -3.90 -5.21 -1.69
C LEU A 121 -4.05 -6.72 -1.89
N ASP A 122 -2.95 -7.49 -1.76
CA ASP A 122 -2.97 -8.96 -1.80
C ASP A 122 -2.97 -9.47 -0.37
N GLU A 123 -4.13 -9.87 0.14
CA GLU A 123 -4.29 -10.41 1.49
C GLU A 123 -3.73 -9.51 2.62
N ALA A 124 -3.56 -8.21 2.38
CA ALA A 124 -2.90 -7.28 3.30
C ALA A 124 -3.55 -7.18 4.70
N THR A 125 -4.82 -7.61 4.83
CA THR A 125 -5.55 -7.63 6.10
C THR A 125 -5.56 -8.99 6.80
N SER A 126 -5.04 -10.06 6.19
CA SER A 126 -5.17 -11.43 6.71
C SER A 126 -4.42 -11.64 8.03
N CYS A 127 -3.30 -10.94 8.21
CA CYS A 127 -2.48 -10.98 9.43
C CYS A 127 -2.87 -9.92 10.48
N LEU A 128 -3.91 -9.14 10.24
CA LEU A 128 -4.32 -8.05 11.13
C LEU A 128 -5.38 -8.52 12.12
N ASP A 129 -5.27 -8.03 13.35
CA ASP A 129 -6.41 -8.05 14.26
C ASP A 129 -7.53 -7.14 13.73
N ARG A 130 -8.74 -7.33 14.24
CA ARG A 130 -9.94 -6.62 13.77
C ARG A 130 -9.82 -5.10 13.87
N THR A 131 -9.24 -4.57 14.95
CA THR A 131 -9.11 -3.13 15.17
C THR A 131 -8.09 -2.53 14.20
N SER A 132 -6.98 -3.22 13.98
CA SER A 132 -5.97 -2.85 12.99
C SER A 132 -6.52 -2.91 11.56
N GLU A 133 -7.29 -3.94 11.21
CA GLU A 133 -7.98 -4.05 9.91
C GLU A 133 -8.98 -2.91 9.71
N GLU A 134 -9.82 -2.62 10.71
CA GLU A 134 -10.80 -1.54 10.64
C GLU A 134 -10.12 -0.17 10.43
N ARG A 135 -9.02 0.09 11.15
CA ARG A 135 -8.24 1.31 10.97
C ARG A 135 -7.63 1.39 9.57
N LEU A 136 -6.97 0.34 9.09
CA LEU A 136 -6.35 0.32 7.77
C LEU A 136 -7.41 0.52 6.67
N MET A 137 -8.54 -0.18 6.76
CA MET A 137 -9.63 -0.05 5.79
C MET A 137 -10.26 1.35 5.81
N SER A 138 -10.40 1.98 6.99
CA SER A 138 -10.85 3.38 7.08
C SER A 138 -9.88 4.31 6.38
N SER A 139 -8.58 4.23 6.70
CA SER A 139 -7.56 5.07 6.08
C SER A 139 -7.46 4.85 4.57
N LEU A 140 -7.58 3.61 4.09
CA LEU A 140 -7.64 3.31 2.66
C LEU A 140 -8.87 3.94 2.01
N THR A 141 -10.03 3.85 2.66
CA THR A 141 -11.27 4.46 2.17
C THR A 141 -11.11 5.97 2.07
N ASP A 142 -10.60 6.62 3.11
CA ASP A 142 -10.36 8.06 3.15
C ASP A 142 -9.38 8.48 2.04
N VAL A 143 -8.30 7.72 1.86
CA VAL A 143 -7.35 7.91 0.77
C VAL A 143 -8.01 7.84 -0.60
N VAL A 144 -8.84 6.81 -0.83
CA VAL A 144 -9.53 6.61 -2.11
C VAL A 144 -10.53 7.74 -2.37
N HIS A 145 -11.24 8.22 -1.35
CA HIS A 145 -12.25 9.28 -1.47
C HIS A 145 -11.66 10.69 -1.57
N ALA A 146 -10.55 10.96 -0.86
CA ALA A 146 -9.89 12.26 -0.85
C ALA A 146 -9.10 12.54 -2.13
N GLY A 147 -8.75 11.50 -2.90
CA GLY A 147 -8.02 11.60 -4.16
C GLY A 147 -8.75 10.96 -5.33
N LYS A 148 -8.05 10.85 -6.47
CA LYS A 148 -8.50 10.06 -7.64
C LYS A 148 -7.80 8.70 -7.65
N HIS A 149 -7.77 8.02 -6.50
CA HIS A 149 -7.14 6.71 -6.37
C HIS A 149 -8.16 5.61 -6.59
N SER A 150 -7.71 4.41 -6.99
CA SER A 150 -8.54 3.21 -7.03
C SER A 150 -7.84 2.09 -6.28
N ALA A 151 -8.56 1.42 -5.38
CA ALA A 151 -8.04 0.28 -4.65
C ALA A 151 -8.59 -1.03 -5.23
N LEU A 152 -7.70 -1.98 -5.54
CA LEU A 152 -8.04 -3.35 -5.86
C LEU A 152 -7.65 -4.23 -4.67
N ILE A 153 -8.63 -4.88 -4.07
CA ILE A 153 -8.44 -5.71 -2.87
C ILE A 153 -8.75 -7.16 -3.23
N VAL A 154 -7.77 -8.04 -3.07
CA VAL A 154 -7.98 -9.48 -3.06
C VAL A 154 -8.26 -9.90 -1.62
N ALA A 155 -9.54 -10.18 -1.34
CA ALA A 155 -10.00 -10.54 0.00
C ALA A 155 -10.33 -12.03 0.10
N HIS A 156 -9.85 -12.69 1.16
CA HIS A 156 -10.32 -14.01 1.57
C HIS A 156 -11.51 -13.97 2.54
N ARG A 157 -11.86 -12.77 3.02
CA ARG A 157 -12.95 -12.54 3.97
C ARG A 157 -14.02 -11.69 3.30
N LEU A 158 -15.25 -12.20 3.27
CA LEU A 158 -16.40 -11.50 2.70
C LEU A 158 -16.63 -10.14 3.36
N THR A 159 -16.34 -10.02 4.66
CA THR A 159 -16.48 -8.76 5.41
C THR A 159 -15.59 -7.63 4.89
N THR A 160 -14.43 -7.98 4.31
CA THR A 160 -13.51 -7.01 3.70
C THR A 160 -14.01 -6.65 2.29
N ALA A 161 -14.47 -7.65 1.52
CA ALA A 161 -15.05 -7.44 0.20
C ALA A 161 -16.33 -6.59 0.24
N GLN A 162 -17.17 -6.75 1.27
CA GLN A 162 -18.41 -5.98 1.48
C GLN A 162 -18.19 -4.47 1.67
N ARG A 163 -16.94 -4.04 1.93
CA ARG A 163 -16.59 -2.61 2.04
C ARG A 163 -16.22 -1.98 0.69
N CYS A 164 -16.15 -2.77 -0.38
CA CYS A 164 -15.77 -2.30 -1.72
C CYS A 164 -17.01 -1.88 -2.51
N ASP A 165 -16.84 -0.88 -3.39
CA ASP A 165 -17.91 -0.41 -4.27
C ASP A 165 -18.32 -1.45 -5.32
N LEU A 166 -17.36 -2.28 -5.75
CA LEU A 166 -17.56 -3.33 -6.73
C LEU A 166 -16.86 -4.62 -6.27
N ILE A 167 -17.56 -5.74 -6.41
CA ILE A 167 -17.05 -7.07 -6.10
C ILE A 167 -17.01 -7.88 -7.40
N ALA A 168 -15.81 -8.29 -7.81
CA ALA A 168 -15.61 -9.21 -8.91
C ALA A 168 -15.33 -10.61 -8.36
N VAL A 169 -16.10 -11.60 -8.80
CA VAL A 169 -15.90 -13.02 -8.45
C VAL A 169 -15.29 -13.73 -9.65
N ILE A 170 -14.16 -14.38 -9.43
CA ILE A 170 -13.44 -15.14 -10.45
C ILE A 170 -13.64 -16.62 -10.16
N ASP A 171 -14.16 -17.38 -11.14
CA ASP A 171 -14.29 -18.84 -11.08
C ASP A 171 -13.60 -19.45 -12.29
N LYS A 172 -12.75 -20.47 -12.05
CA LYS A 172 -11.97 -21.18 -13.07
C LYS A 172 -10.98 -20.32 -13.89
N GLY A 173 -10.47 -19.25 -13.28
CA GLY A 173 -9.44 -18.38 -13.85
C GLY A 173 -9.98 -17.09 -14.40
#